data_AF-M9PSX9-F1
#
_entry.id   AF-M9PSX9-F1
#
_cell.length_a   1.000
_cell.length_b   1.000
_cell.length_c   1.000
_cell.angle_alpha   90.00
_cell.angle_beta   90.00
_cell.angle_gamma   90.00
#
_symmetry.space_group_name_H-M   'P 1'
#
loop_
_entity.id
_entity.type
_entity.pdbx_description
1 polymer ?
#
loop_
_entity_poly.entity_id
_entity_poly.type
_entity_poly.pdbx_seq_one_letter_code
_entity_poly.pdbx_strand_id
1 'polypeptide(L)'
;TGYNCGDCKFGFTGANCSVRRTLIRKEIFRMTSAEKDKFIAYLNLAKRTISADYVISTGTYEQMNNGSNPLFADISVYDLFVWLHYYASRDAFVGDDLLWRDIDFAHEAPAFMPWHRFFLLHWEHEIQKLTGDENFTIPF
;
A
#
# COMPACT_ATOMS: atom_id res chain seq x y z
N THR A 1 7.23 -11.90 7.86
CA THR A 1 7.18 -11.00 6.69
C THR A 1 7.32 -9.59 7.20
N GLY A 2 7.12 -8.58 6.35
CA GLY A 2 7.45 -7.20 6.71
C GLY A 2 8.94 -6.92 6.54
N TYR A 3 9.28 -5.65 6.42
CA TYR A 3 10.65 -5.19 6.13
C TYR A 3 11.66 -5.59 7.22
N ASN A 4 11.19 -5.77 8.46
CA ASN A 4 11.98 -6.14 9.64
C ASN A 4 11.65 -7.54 10.17
N CYS A 5 10.94 -8.38 9.39
CA CYS A 5 10.45 -9.69 9.82
C CYS A 5 9.44 -9.68 10.99
N GLY A 6 8.90 -8.52 11.37
CA GLY A 6 7.96 -8.38 12.49
C GLY A 6 6.52 -8.79 12.20
N ASP A 7 6.13 -8.93 10.94
CA ASP A 7 4.76 -9.25 10.54
C ASP A 7 4.58 -10.75 10.22
N CYS A 8 3.33 -11.22 10.24
CA CYS A 8 2.97 -12.56 9.76
C CYS A 8 2.61 -12.56 8.28
N LYS A 9 2.84 -13.70 7.60
CA LYS A 9 2.40 -13.90 6.21
C LYS A 9 0.89 -13.66 6.09
N PHE A 10 0.43 -13.11 4.96
CA PHE A 10 -1.00 -12.97 4.70
C PHE A 10 -1.75 -14.30 4.95
N GLY A 11 -2.80 -14.23 5.74
CA GLY A 11 -3.56 -15.40 6.18
C GLY A 11 -3.05 -16.08 7.45
N PHE A 12 -2.07 -15.49 8.15
CA PHE A 12 -1.56 -15.97 9.43
C PHE A 12 -1.49 -14.83 10.46
N THR A 13 -1.67 -15.17 11.74
CA THR A 13 -1.58 -14.24 12.89
C THR A 13 -1.00 -14.96 14.13
N GLY A 14 -0.96 -14.27 15.26
CA GLY A 14 -0.41 -14.70 16.55
C GLY A 14 1.09 -14.44 16.67
N ALA A 15 1.61 -14.46 17.89
CA ALA A 15 3.00 -14.12 18.20
C ALA A 15 4.05 -14.95 17.41
N ASN A 16 3.69 -16.19 17.04
CA ASN A 16 4.54 -17.11 16.28
C ASN A 16 4.07 -17.32 14.83
N CYS A 17 3.10 -16.52 14.34
CA CYS A 17 2.55 -16.63 12.98
C CYS A 17 2.01 -18.02 12.59
N SER A 18 1.55 -18.80 13.58
CA SER A 18 1.08 -20.17 13.39
C SER A 18 -0.44 -20.29 13.31
N VAL A 19 -1.18 -19.22 13.64
CA VAL A 19 -2.65 -19.22 13.63
C VAL A 19 -3.13 -18.83 12.24
N ARG A 20 -3.81 -19.74 11.54
CA ARG A 20 -4.44 -19.40 10.25
C ARG A 20 -5.62 -18.46 10.45
N ARG A 21 -5.73 -17.47 9.58
CA ARG A 21 -6.80 -16.47 9.56
C ARG A 21 -7.34 -16.33 8.14
N THR A 22 -8.65 -16.47 7.99
CA THR A 22 -9.34 -16.21 6.71
C THR A 22 -10.28 -15.03 6.92
N LEU A 23 -10.10 -13.98 6.13
CA LEU A 23 -10.96 -12.80 6.14
C LEU A 23 -11.86 -12.80 4.91
N ILE A 24 -13.06 -12.24 5.04
CA ILE A 24 -14.06 -12.18 3.98
C ILE A 24 -14.29 -10.72 3.60
N ARG A 25 -13.87 -10.35 2.38
CA ARG A 25 -14.24 -9.07 1.77
C ARG A 25 -15.72 -9.13 1.41
N LYS A 26 -16.51 -8.22 1.95
CA LYS A 26 -17.96 -8.17 1.74
C LYS A 26 -18.28 -7.24 0.58
N GLU A 27 -19.39 -7.52 -0.08
CA GLU A 27 -20.01 -6.58 -1.01
C GLU A 27 -20.56 -5.38 -0.21
N ILE A 28 -20.26 -4.16 -0.67
CA ILE A 28 -20.48 -2.95 0.11
C ILE A 28 -21.97 -2.66 0.37
N PHE A 29 -22.87 -2.94 -0.57
CA PHE A 29 -24.31 -2.69 -0.40
C PHE A 29 -24.95 -3.62 0.62
N ARG A 30 -24.43 -4.83 0.80
CA ARG A 30 -24.84 -5.83 1.80
C ARG A 30 -24.26 -5.61 3.20
N MET A 31 -23.37 -4.63 3.38
CA MET A 31 -22.88 -4.26 4.70
C MET A 31 -23.93 -3.47 5.50
N THR A 32 -23.90 -3.65 6.82
CA THR A 32 -24.68 -2.84 7.76
C THR A 32 -24.21 -1.39 7.75
N SER A 33 -25.05 -0.45 8.22
CA SER A 33 -24.66 0.96 8.34
C SER A 33 -23.39 1.14 9.19
N ALA A 34 -23.30 0.44 10.33
CA ALA A 34 -22.12 0.51 11.19
C ALA A 34 -20.83 0.01 10.51
N GLU A 35 -20.92 -1.02 9.67
CA GLU A 35 -19.76 -1.50 8.91
C GLU A 35 -19.33 -0.49 7.84
N LYS A 36 -20.28 0.17 7.16
CA LYS A 36 -20.00 1.24 6.18
C LYS A 36 -19.37 2.46 6.87
N ASP A 37 -19.93 2.88 8.00
CA ASP A 37 -19.40 3.99 8.79
C ASP A 37 -17.98 3.69 9.29
N LYS A 38 -17.73 2.47 9.76
CA LYS A 38 -16.38 2.02 10.14
C LYS A 38 -15.40 2.10 8.97
N PHE A 39 -15.80 1.59 7.79
CA PHE A 39 -14.96 1.64 6.59
C PHE A 39 -14.60 3.09 6.23
N ILE A 40 -15.59 3.99 6.16
CA ILE A 40 -15.38 5.40 5.85
C ILE A 40 -14.51 6.10 6.91
N ALA A 41 -14.73 5.80 8.19
CA ALA A 41 -13.93 6.34 9.29
C ALA A 41 -12.46 5.90 9.18
N TYR A 42 -12.20 4.63 8.86
CA TYR A 42 -10.85 4.10 8.71
C TYR A 42 -10.12 4.68 7.50
N LEU A 43 -10.81 4.89 6.36
CA LEU A 43 -10.21 5.59 5.22
C LEU A 43 -9.84 7.04 5.57
N ASN A 44 -10.72 7.75 6.28
CA ASN A 44 -10.43 9.11 6.73
C ASN A 44 -9.26 9.18 7.71
N LEU A 45 -9.16 8.21 8.63
CA LEU A 45 -8.02 8.08 9.53
C LEU A 45 -6.74 7.83 8.74
N ALA A 46 -6.73 6.84 7.84
CA ALA A 46 -5.58 6.50 6.99
C ALA A 46 -5.08 7.69 6.16
N LYS A 47 -5.99 8.55 5.69
CA LYS A 47 -5.64 9.77 4.94
C LYS A 47 -5.00 10.87 5.80
N ARG A 48 -5.20 10.84 7.11
CA ARG A 48 -4.71 11.87 8.06
C ARG A 48 -3.57 11.40 8.94
N THR A 49 -3.25 10.11 8.92
CA THR A 49 -2.15 9.54 9.70
C THR A 49 -0.96 9.25 8.82
N ILE A 50 0.20 9.78 9.21
CA ILE A 50 1.49 9.50 8.58
C ILE A 50 1.83 8.00 8.73
N SER A 51 2.32 7.37 7.66
CA SER A 51 2.78 5.99 7.69
C SER A 51 3.98 5.87 8.63
N ALA A 52 3.93 4.87 9.51
CA ALA A 52 5.01 4.62 10.46
C ALA A 52 6.21 3.89 9.81
N ASP A 53 5.95 3.15 8.73
CA ASP A 53 6.93 2.23 8.13
C ASP A 53 7.44 2.70 6.76
N TYR A 54 6.76 3.65 6.11
CA TYR A 54 7.08 4.09 4.76
C TYR A 54 7.21 5.61 4.64
N VAL A 55 8.22 6.00 3.87
CA VAL A 55 8.41 7.34 3.31
C VAL A 55 8.53 7.20 1.79
N ILE A 56 8.28 8.29 1.06
CA ILE A 56 8.38 8.29 -0.41
C ILE A 56 9.59 9.06 -0.90
N SER A 57 10.19 8.62 -1.99
CA SER A 57 11.25 9.37 -2.66
C SER A 57 10.67 10.60 -3.35
N THR A 58 11.29 11.76 -3.15
CA THR A 58 10.91 13.02 -3.81
C THR A 58 11.88 13.43 -4.92
N GLY A 59 12.96 12.67 -5.14
CA GLY A 59 13.93 12.84 -6.22
C GLY A 59 14.43 11.51 -6.80
N THR A 60 15.17 11.59 -7.90
CA THR A 60 15.83 10.44 -8.52
C THR A 60 17.07 10.01 -7.72
N TYR A 61 17.56 8.79 -7.95
CA TYR A 61 18.77 8.28 -7.29
C TYR A 61 20.00 9.17 -7.55
N GLU A 62 20.10 9.74 -8.75
CA GLU A 62 21.14 10.69 -9.12
C GLU A 62 21.02 12.00 -8.32
N GLN A 63 19.80 12.56 -8.21
CA GLN A 63 19.54 13.74 -7.37
C GLN A 63 19.85 13.51 -5.89
N MET A 64 19.79 12.26 -5.43
CA MET A 64 20.18 11.85 -4.09
C MET A 64 21.70 11.65 -3.91
N ASN A 65 22.52 12.05 -4.89
CA ASN A 65 23.97 11.85 -4.88
C ASN A 65 24.35 10.39 -4.58
N ASN A 66 23.77 9.46 -5.36
CA ASN A 66 23.93 8.01 -5.19
C ASN A 66 23.59 7.51 -3.77
N GLY A 67 22.61 8.15 -3.12
CA GLY A 67 22.12 7.80 -1.78
C GLY A 67 22.79 8.55 -0.63
N SER A 68 23.80 9.39 -0.92
CA SER A 68 24.51 10.17 0.10
C SER A 68 23.69 11.36 0.62
N ASN A 69 22.72 11.84 -0.17
CA ASN A 69 21.82 12.95 0.16
C ASN A 69 20.36 12.48 0.01
N PRO A 70 19.78 11.84 1.04
CA PRO A 70 18.46 11.22 0.94
C PRO A 70 17.36 12.26 0.70
N LEU A 71 16.56 12.08 -0.34
CA LEU A 71 15.39 12.92 -0.65
C LEU A 71 14.11 12.12 -0.44
N PHE A 72 13.64 12.11 0.81
CA PHE A 72 12.40 11.45 1.20
C PHE A 72 11.44 12.42 1.90
N ALA A 73 10.16 12.13 1.81
CA ALA A 73 9.11 12.83 2.54
C ALA A 73 8.16 11.85 3.23
N ASP A 74 7.67 12.28 4.38
CA ASP A 74 6.57 11.62 5.07
C ASP A 74 5.32 11.57 4.19
N ILE A 75 4.53 10.52 4.36
CA ILE A 75 3.30 10.31 3.59
C ILE A 75 2.20 9.72 4.47
N SER A 76 0.94 10.05 4.20
CA SER A 76 -0.17 9.40 4.89
C SER A 76 -0.33 7.94 4.44
N VAL A 77 -0.94 7.09 5.27
CA VAL A 77 -1.22 5.68 4.90
C VAL A 77 -2.06 5.57 3.63
N TYR A 78 -3.03 6.46 3.45
CA TYR A 78 -3.83 6.50 2.22
C TYR A 78 -3.02 7.05 1.04
N ASP A 79 -2.19 8.08 1.25
CA ASP A 79 -1.41 8.66 0.15
C ASP A 79 -0.28 7.75 -0.31
N LEU A 80 0.24 6.89 0.57
CA LEU A 80 1.18 5.84 0.18
C LEU A 80 0.56 4.94 -0.90
N PHE A 81 -0.69 4.55 -0.72
CA PHE A 81 -1.44 3.75 -1.70
C PHE A 81 -1.59 4.50 -3.03
N VAL A 82 -1.90 5.80 -3.00
CA VAL A 82 -1.96 6.63 -4.22
C VAL A 82 -0.58 6.74 -4.89
N TRP A 83 0.46 6.98 -4.11
CA TRP A 83 1.82 7.17 -4.60
C TRP A 83 2.39 5.90 -5.24
N LEU A 84 2.16 4.72 -4.64
CA LEU A 84 2.62 3.45 -5.21
C LEU A 84 2.05 3.20 -6.60
N HIS A 85 0.76 3.49 -6.80
CA HIS A 85 0.10 3.35 -8.10
C HIS A 85 0.60 4.38 -9.11
N TYR A 86 0.71 5.65 -8.70
CA TYR A 86 1.32 6.71 -9.50
C TYR A 86 2.74 6.33 -9.95
N TYR A 87 3.58 5.85 -9.02
CA TYR A 87 4.98 5.55 -9.29
C TYR A 87 5.13 4.36 -10.25
N ALA A 88 4.22 3.39 -10.20
CA ALA A 88 4.22 2.24 -11.10
C ALA A 88 3.68 2.57 -12.51
N SER A 89 2.83 3.59 -12.64
CA SER A 89 2.11 3.89 -13.90
C SER A 89 2.60 5.16 -14.61
N ARG A 90 3.59 5.87 -14.04
CA ARG A 90 4.17 7.07 -14.65
C ARG A 90 5.22 6.71 -15.70
N ASP A 91 5.48 7.65 -16.63
CA ASP A 91 6.63 7.60 -17.52
C ASP A 91 7.93 7.34 -16.75
N ALA A 92 8.78 6.47 -17.29
CA ALA A 92 10.02 6.07 -16.65
C ALA A 92 11.20 6.88 -17.16
N PHE A 93 12.01 7.43 -16.24
CA PHE A 93 13.33 7.97 -16.59
C PHE A 93 14.27 6.80 -16.89
N VAL A 94 14.92 6.82 -18.05
CA VAL A 94 15.86 5.77 -18.48
C VAL A 94 17.31 6.25 -18.61
N GLY A 95 17.63 7.44 -18.08
CA GLY A 95 18.96 8.08 -18.11
C GLY A 95 19.06 9.22 -19.12
N ASP A 96 20.08 10.07 -19.05
CA ASP A 96 20.37 11.17 -20.00
C ASP A 96 19.17 12.05 -20.38
N ASP A 97 18.32 12.41 -19.40
CA ASP A 97 17.06 13.15 -19.60
C ASP A 97 16.04 12.49 -20.55
N LEU A 98 16.22 11.21 -20.88
CA LEU A 98 15.29 10.42 -21.69
C LEU A 98 14.15 9.88 -20.82
N LEU A 99 12.94 10.14 -21.33
CA LEU A 99 11.70 9.58 -20.81
C LEU A 99 11.27 8.43 -21.70
N TRP A 100 11.16 7.24 -21.13
CA TRP A 100 10.39 6.15 -21.72
C TRP A 100 8.91 6.45 -21.46
N ARG A 101 8.25 6.93 -22.51
CA ARG A 101 6.81 7.22 -22.52
C ARG A 101 5.99 5.97 -22.76
N ASP A 102 4.73 6.02 -22.34
CA ASP A 102 3.74 4.97 -22.59
C ASP A 102 4.18 3.60 -22.04
N ILE A 103 4.95 3.61 -20.93
CA ILE A 103 5.26 2.42 -20.15
C ILE A 103 4.45 2.42 -18.86
N ASP A 104 3.89 1.26 -18.54
CA ASP A 104 3.13 1.05 -17.33
C ASP A 104 3.55 -0.27 -16.66
N PHE A 105 4.03 -0.20 -15.42
CA PHE A 105 4.48 -1.38 -14.67
C PHE A 105 3.34 -2.06 -13.90
N ALA A 106 2.16 -1.43 -13.82
CA ALA A 106 0.98 -1.93 -13.13
C ALA A 106 -0.17 -2.32 -14.09
N HIS A 107 -0.16 -1.88 -15.35
CA HIS A 107 -1.20 -2.12 -16.35
C HIS A 107 -0.62 -2.65 -17.67
N GLU A 108 -1.52 -2.92 -18.63
CA GLU A 108 -1.21 -3.30 -20.02
C GLU A 108 -0.27 -4.50 -20.21
N ALA A 109 -0.06 -5.28 -19.14
CA ALA A 109 0.85 -6.39 -19.09
C ALA A 109 0.31 -7.50 -18.17
N PRO A 110 0.85 -8.74 -18.25
CA PRO A 110 0.43 -9.87 -17.40
C PRO A 110 0.53 -9.61 -15.89
N ALA A 111 1.32 -8.61 -15.48
CA ALA A 111 1.45 -8.20 -14.08
C ALA A 111 0.22 -7.46 -13.54
N PHE A 112 -0.73 -7.03 -14.39
CA PHE A 112 -1.91 -6.25 -13.97
C PHE A 112 -2.65 -6.84 -12.77
N MET A 113 -3.10 -8.10 -12.89
CA MET A 113 -3.87 -8.75 -11.83
C MET A 113 -3.01 -9.07 -10.60
N PRO A 114 -1.80 -9.64 -10.71
CA PRO A 114 -0.93 -9.86 -9.55
C PRO A 114 -0.53 -8.58 -8.80
N TRP A 115 -0.20 -7.51 -9.52
CA TRP A 115 0.21 -6.23 -8.95
C TRP A 115 -0.93 -5.63 -8.12
N HIS A 116 -2.12 -5.52 -8.70
CA HIS A 116 -3.29 -4.97 -8.01
C HIS A 116 -3.77 -5.86 -6.85
N ARG A 117 -3.57 -7.19 -6.94
CA ARG A 117 -3.85 -8.10 -5.83
C ARG A 117 -2.95 -7.82 -4.64
N PHE A 118 -1.64 -7.71 -4.84
CA PHE A 118 -0.71 -7.40 -3.76
C PHE A 118 -0.95 -6.00 -3.21
N PHE A 119 -1.17 -5.02 -4.09
CA PHE A 119 -1.50 -3.65 -3.75
C PHE A 119 -2.67 -3.56 -2.75
N LEU A 120 -3.79 -4.24 -3.03
CA LEU A 120 -4.94 -4.29 -2.13
C LEU A 120 -4.67 -5.06 -0.83
N LEU A 121 -3.86 -6.13 -0.86
CA LEU A 121 -3.48 -6.86 0.35
C LEU A 121 -2.60 -6.01 1.27
N HIS A 122 -1.65 -5.27 0.69
CA HIS A 122 -0.78 -4.39 1.44
C HIS A 122 -1.57 -3.23 2.05
N TRP A 123 -2.45 -2.58 1.28
CA TRP A 123 -3.27 -1.48 1.78
C TRP A 123 -4.21 -1.89 2.91
N GLU A 124 -4.88 -3.04 2.76
CA GLU A 124 -5.73 -3.62 3.80
C GLU A 124 -4.94 -3.86 5.09
N HIS A 125 -3.71 -4.37 4.97
CA HIS A 125 -2.83 -4.64 6.10
C HIS A 125 -2.34 -3.37 6.80
N GLU A 126 -1.98 -2.32 6.06
CA GLU A 126 -1.57 -1.04 6.65
C GLU A 126 -2.71 -0.39 7.43
N ILE A 127 -3.96 -0.50 6.96
CA ILE A 127 -5.13 -0.02 7.71
C ILE A 127 -5.39 -0.90 8.96
N GLN A 128 -5.24 -2.23 8.86
CA GLN A 128 -5.34 -3.12 10.02
C GLN A 128 -4.31 -2.74 11.10
N LYS A 129 -3.07 -2.45 10.72
CA LYS A 129 -2.00 -2.01 11.64
C LYS A 129 -2.32 -0.66 12.27
N LEU A 130 -2.73 0.32 11.46
CA LEU A 130 -3.10 1.65 11.92
C LEU A 130 -4.24 1.63 12.94
N THR A 131 -5.23 0.78 12.74
CA THR A 131 -6.46 0.75 13.54
C THR A 131 -6.43 -0.26 14.68
N GLY A 132 -5.52 -1.23 14.63
CA GLY A 132 -5.54 -2.43 15.48
C GLY A 132 -6.69 -3.39 15.18
N ASP A 133 -7.54 -3.11 14.18
CA ASP A 133 -8.61 -4.01 13.75
C ASP A 133 -8.07 -5.03 12.76
N GLU A 134 -7.51 -6.12 13.29
CA GLU A 134 -7.01 -7.26 12.52
C GLU A 134 -8.06 -7.93 11.62
N ASN A 135 -9.36 -7.69 11.86
CA ASN A 135 -10.46 -8.24 11.09
C ASN A 135 -11.00 -7.29 10.01
N PHE A 136 -10.41 -6.09 9.89
CA PHE A 136 -10.77 -5.15 8.84
C PHE A 136 -10.51 -5.75 7.45
N THR A 137 -11.45 -5.52 6.54
CA THR A 137 -11.30 -5.87 5.13
C THR A 137 -11.81 -4.76 4.22
N ILE A 138 -11.16 -4.58 3.07
CA ILE A 138 -11.64 -3.66 2.03
C ILE A 138 -12.83 -4.33 1.32
N PRO A 139 -14.02 -3.71 1.29
CA PRO A 139 -15.18 -4.24 0.58
C PRO A 139 -15.04 -4.06 -0.94
N PHE A 140 -15.95 -4.67 -1.69
CA PHE A 140 -16.07 -4.52 -3.15
C PHE A 140 -17.47 -4.09 -3.58
#